data_AF-A0A9E4TP91-F1
#
_entry.id   AF-A0A9E4TP91-F1
#
_cell.length_a   1.000
_cell.length_b   1.000
_cell.length_c   1.000
_cell.angle_alpha   90.00
_cell.angle_beta   90.00
_cell.angle_gamma   90.00
#
_symmetry.space_group_name_H-M   'P 1'
#
loop_
_entity.id
_entity.type
_entity.pdbx_description
1 polymer ?
#
loop_
_entity_poly.entity_id
_entity_poly.type
_entity_poly.pdbx_seq_one_letter_code
_entity_poly.pdbx_strand_id
1 'polypeptide(L)' 'MTIAGSDSGAGAGIQADLKTFAALGVYGTSVLTAITAQNTVAVTAVHEIPTDVIEAQIDAVVSDI' A
#
# COMPACT_ATOMS: atom_id res chain seq x y z
N MET A 1 -0.47 6.17 -8.57
CA MET A 1 0.21 5.04 -7.90
C MET A 1 0.72 5.51 -6.54
N THR A 2 0.56 4.69 -5.50
CA THR A 2 1.23 4.84 -4.20
C THR A 2 2.17 3.67 -3.95
N ILE A 3 3.27 3.89 -3.21
CA ILE A 3 4.24 2.88 -2.80
C ILE A 3 4.43 3.03 -1.29
N ALA A 4 3.83 2.13 -0.50
CA ALA A 4 3.73 2.30 0.96
C ALA A 4 3.52 0.97 1.69
N GLY A 5 3.53 1.02 3.03
CA GLY A 5 3.08 -0.07 3.88
C GLY A 5 1.56 -0.19 3.90
N SER A 6 1.07 -1.41 4.13
CA SER A 6 -0.35 -1.71 4.34
C SER A 6 -0.71 -1.59 5.82
N ASP A 7 -1.72 -0.77 6.13
CA ASP A 7 -2.33 -0.61 7.46
C ASP A 7 -3.68 -1.37 7.50
N SER A 8 -3.76 -2.41 8.34
CA SER A 8 -4.99 -3.18 8.56
C SER A 8 -6.16 -2.34 9.10
N GLY A 9 -5.88 -1.27 9.84
CA GLY A 9 -6.89 -0.34 10.36
C GLY A 9 -7.39 0.67 9.33
N ALA A 10 -6.72 0.74 8.17
CA ALA A 10 -7.04 1.60 7.04
C ALA A 10 -7.13 3.11 7.37
N GLY A 11 -6.50 3.55 8.46
CA GLY A 11 -6.40 4.96 8.85
C GLY A 11 -5.16 5.64 8.27
N ALA A 12 -4.14 4.86 7.93
CA ALA A 12 -2.89 5.27 7.29
C ALA A 12 -2.53 4.31 6.13
N GLY A 13 -1.27 4.35 5.71
CA GLY A 13 -0.71 3.44 4.70
C GLY A 13 -1.41 3.53 3.35
N ILE A 14 -1.23 2.47 2.55
CA ILE A 14 -1.78 2.39 1.18
C ILE A 14 -3.30 2.55 1.16
N GLN A 15 -3.98 2.12 2.22
CA GLN A 15 -5.42 2.26 2.35
C GLN A 15 -5.85 3.73 2.44
N ALA A 16 -5.14 4.55 3.21
CA ALA A 16 -5.41 5.99 3.29
C ALA A 16 -5.06 6.71 1.98
N ASP A 17 -3.98 6.29 1.33
CA ASP A 17 -3.59 6.83 0.02
C ASP A 17 -4.66 6.53 -1.05
N LEU A 18 -5.11 5.28 -1.15
CA LEU A 18 -6.15 4.88 -2.12
C LEU A 18 -7.50 5.54 -1.83
N LYS A 19 -7.87 5.71 -0.55
CA LYS A 19 -9.05 6.50 -0.17
C LYS A 19 -8.91 7.96 -0.61
N THR A 20 -7.72 8.53 -0.48
CA THR A 20 -7.44 9.91 -0.94
C THR A 20 -7.54 10.01 -2.46
N PHE A 21 -6.97 9.07 -3.20
CA PHE A 21 -7.12 9.03 -4.67
C PHE A 21 -8.58 8.95 -5.08
N ALA A 22 -9.36 8.05 -4.47
CA ALA A 22 -10.78 7.92 -4.74
C ALA A 22 -11.56 9.20 -4.41
N ALA A 23 -11.27 9.85 -3.28
CA ALA A 23 -11.89 11.12 -2.89
C ALA A 23 -11.57 12.27 -3.85
N LEU A 24 -10.40 12.22 -4.51
CA LEU A 24 -9.98 13.18 -5.53
C LEU A 24 -10.38 12.78 -6.96
N GLY A 25 -11.16 11.70 -7.13
CA GLY A 25 -11.62 11.25 -8.45
C GLY A 25 -10.53 10.64 -9.33
N VAL A 26 -9.44 10.15 -8.72
CA VAL A 26 -8.30 9.52 -9.42
C VAL A 26 -8.34 8.00 -9.21
N TYR A 27 -8.08 7.23 -10.26
CA TYR A 27 -7.90 5.79 -10.15
C TYR A 27 -6.56 5.48 -9.45
N GLY A 28 -6.64 4.72 -8.35
CA GLY A 28 -5.49 4.40 -7.52
C GLY A 28 -4.92 3.02 -7.81
N THR A 29 -3.61 2.96 -8.07
CA THR A 29 -2.81 1.73 -8.06
C THR A 29 -1.81 1.75 -6.90
N SER A 30 -1.32 0.59 -6.48
CA SER A 30 -0.54 0.45 -5.24
C SER A 30 0.59 -0.58 -5.35
N VAL A 31 1.69 -0.31 -4.65
CA VAL A 31 2.81 -1.23 -4.41
C VAL A 31 3.07 -1.34 -2.91
N LEU A 32 2.96 -2.54 -2.36
CA LEU A 32 3.14 -2.80 -0.93
C LEU A 32 4.62 -3.02 -0.60
N THR A 33 5.14 -2.27 0.38
CA THR A 33 6.51 -2.43 0.90
C THR A 33 6.57 -3.23 2.21
N ALA A 34 5.48 -3.23 2.96
CA ALA A 34 5.30 -4.01 4.18
C ALA A 34 3.81 -4.25 4.44
N ILE A 35 3.50 -5.30 5.19
CA ILE A 35 2.17 -5.55 5.75
C ILE A 35 2.24 -5.39 7.26
N THR A 36 1.39 -4.55 7.83
CA THR A 36 1.28 -4.40 9.29
C THR A 36 -0.05 -4.94 9.80
N ALA A 37 0.01 -5.70 10.90
CA ALA A 37 -1.16 -5.92 11.75
C ALA A 37 -1.28 -4.69 12.64
N GLN A 38 -2.08 -3.72 12.20
CA GLN A 38 -2.20 -2.41 12.82
C GLN A 38 -3.66 -2.05 13.09
N ASN A 39 -3.90 -1.36 14.20
CA ASN A 39 -5.15 -0.68 14.49
C ASN A 39 -4.84 0.71 15.08
N THR A 40 -5.87 1.42 15.55
CA THR A 40 -5.73 2.79 16.09
C THR A 40 -4.91 2.90 17.37
N VAL A 41 -4.57 1.77 18.02
CA VAL A 41 -3.87 1.74 19.32
C VAL A 41 -2.45 1.23 19.18
N ALA A 42 -2.23 0.23 18.31
CA ALA A 42 -0.92 -0.41 18.19
C ALA A 42 -0.68 -1.06 16.82
N VAL A 43 0.61 -1.28 16.53
CA VAL A 43 1.10 -2.23 15.53
C VAL A 43 1.56 -3.48 16.27
N THR A 44 0.97 -4.63 15.98
CA THR A 44 1.27 -5.90 16.66
C THR A 44 2.17 -6.83 15.86
N ALA A 45 2.25 -6.64 14.55
CA ALA A 45 3.17 -7.38 13.68
C ALA A 45 3.52 -6.55 12.45
N VAL A 46 4.72 -6.79 11.92
CA VAL A 46 5.20 -6.24 10.65
C VAL A 46 5.80 -7.38 9.83
N HIS A 47 5.43 -7.44 8.56
CA HIS A 47 6.02 -8.33 7.57
C HIS A 47 6.57 -7.47 6.44
N GLU A 48 7.90 -7.40 6.32
CA GLU A 48 8.56 -6.71 5.21
C GLU A 48 8.39 -7.50 3.92
N ILE A 49 8.04 -6.81 2.83
CA ILE A 49 7.94 -7.44 1.52
C ILE A 49 9.34 -7.51 0.89
N PRO A 50 9.79 -8.67 0.40
CA PRO A 50 11.06 -8.79 -0.33
C PRO A 50 11.15 -7.82 -1.50
N THR A 51 12.35 -7.28 -1.77
CA THR A 51 12.55 -6.23 -2.79
C THR A 51 12.21 -6.69 -4.20
N ASP A 52 12.46 -7.95 -4.53
CA ASP A 52 12.08 -8.56 -5.82
C ASP A 52 10.56 -8.58 -6.03
N VAL A 53 9.79 -8.77 -4.95
CA VAL A 53 8.32 -8.68 -4.98
C VAL A 53 7.85 -7.22 -5.09
N ILE A 54 8.58 -6.26 -4.52
CA ILE A 54 8.29 -4.83 -4.70
C ILE A 54 8.54 -4.42 -6.16
N GLU A 55 9.66 -4.83 -6.75
CA GLU A 55 9.99 -4.61 -8.17
C GLU A 55 8.93 -5.22 -9.08
N ALA A 56 8.55 -6.48 -8.84
CA ALA A 56 7.52 -7.15 -9.63
C ALA A 56 6.15 -6.45 -9.57
N GLN A 57 5.77 -5.86 -8.43
CA GLN A 57 4.55 -5.05 -8.32
C GLN A 57 4.64 -3.76 -9.13
N ILE A 58 5.80 -3.07 -9.11
CA ILE A 58 6.03 -1.87 -9.90
C ILE A 58 5.92 -2.21 -11.39
N ASP A 59 6.66 -3.21 -11.85
CA ASP A 59 6.69 -3.64 -13.25
C ASP A 59 5.30 -4.05 -13.74
N ALA A 60 4.53 -4.79 -12.92
CA ALA A 60 3.19 -5.22 -13.27
C ALA A 60 2.23 -4.04 -13.54
N VAL A 61 2.35 -2.95 -12.78
CA VAL A 61 1.47 -1.78 -12.97
C VAL A 61 2.00 -0.85 -14.06
N VAL A 62 3.31 -0.61 -14.10
CA VAL A 62 3.91 0.32 -15.08
C VAL A 62 3.80 -0.23 -16.50
N SER A 63 3.84 -1.55 -16.69
CA SER A 63 3.72 -2.17 -18.02
C SER A 63 2.31 -2.17 -18.62
N ASP A 64 1.28 -1.83 -17.84
CA ASP A 64 -0.14 -1.82 -18.26
C ASP A 64 -0.75 -0.40 -18.34
N ILE A 65 0.07 0.64 -18.13
CA ILE A 65 -0.30 2.07 -18.22
C ILE A 65 0.34 2.69 -19.47
#